data_AF-A0A4T0W1H7-F1
#
_entry.id   AF-A0A4T0W1H7-F1
#
_cell.length_a   1.000
_cell.length_b   1.000
_cell.length_c   1.000
_cell.angle_alpha   90.00
_cell.angle_beta   90.00
_cell.angle_gamma   90.00
#
_symmetry.space_group_name_H-M   'P 1'
#
loop_
_entity.id
_entity.type
_entity.pdbx_description
1 polymer ?
#
loop_
_entity_poly.entity_id
_entity_poly.type
_entity_poly.pdbx_seq_one_letter_code
_entity_poly.pdbx_strand_id
1 'polypeptide(L)'
;MFTQPPAQHMMVSTVQTTPSWEMWNSSEGKSPSPTEEEREEDEVWEPKDLRRMGYLDAGGNWRCRFEGCRSPRVFARACDLRKHFRGHEKYFFCAETPCAGAGVGFATRKDYQRHMGSHRPTIQCPHPDCGRMFSRKDNMVRYCPFGIRLDL
;
A
#
# COMPACT_ATOMS: atom_id res chain seq x y z
N MET A 1 25.60 42.82 44.73
CA MET A 1 26.37 41.67 45.26
C MET A 1 25.47 40.99 46.26
N PHE A 2 25.02 39.76 46.02
CA PHE A 2 24.81 38.71 47.02
C PHE A 2 24.35 37.45 46.27
N THR A 3 25.17 36.43 46.42
CA THR A 3 25.20 35.12 45.78
C THR A 3 24.19 34.16 46.43
N GLN A 4 23.54 33.31 45.64
CA GLN A 4 22.78 32.15 46.15
C GLN A 4 23.63 30.86 46.08
N PRO A 5 23.48 29.94 47.06
CA PRO A 5 24.20 28.66 47.16
C PRO A 5 23.56 27.51 46.33
N PRO A 6 24.26 26.36 46.16
CA PRO A 6 23.98 25.38 45.10
C PRO A 6 22.87 24.37 45.43
N ALA A 7 22.29 23.83 44.34
CA ALA A 7 21.28 22.78 44.35
C ALA A 7 21.88 21.41 44.71
N GLN A 8 21.13 20.68 45.53
CA GLN A 8 21.44 19.35 46.05
C GLN A 8 20.86 18.27 45.13
N HIS A 9 21.70 17.26 44.87
CA HIS A 9 21.55 16.19 43.90
C HIS A 9 20.75 15.02 44.50
N MET A 10 19.59 14.69 43.94
CA MET A 10 18.83 13.49 44.28
C MET A 10 19.24 12.36 43.33
N MET A 11 19.74 11.27 43.88
CA MET A 11 20.14 10.04 43.18
C MET A 11 18.92 9.27 42.63
N VAL A 12 18.95 8.92 41.34
CA VAL A 12 17.96 8.04 40.69
C VAL A 12 18.47 6.59 40.73
N SER A 13 17.71 5.71 41.38
CA SER A 13 18.00 4.27 41.40
C SER A 13 17.50 3.61 40.12
N THR A 14 18.43 3.03 39.37
CA THR A 14 18.19 2.28 38.13
C THR A 14 17.79 0.85 38.47
N VAL A 15 16.52 0.49 38.24
CA VAL A 15 16.09 -0.92 38.24
C VAL A 15 16.29 -1.46 36.83
N GLN A 16 17.30 -2.31 36.67
CA GLN A 16 17.62 -2.99 35.42
C GLN A 16 16.66 -4.17 35.24
N THR A 17 15.78 -4.11 34.24
CA THR A 17 14.96 -5.24 33.80
C THR A 17 15.70 -5.90 32.63
N THR A 18 16.20 -7.13 32.82
CA THR A 18 16.87 -7.88 31.76
C THR A 18 15.84 -8.48 30.79
N PRO A 19 16.12 -8.51 29.47
CA PRO A 19 15.23 -9.14 28.50
C PRO A 19 15.25 -10.68 28.57
N SER A 20 14.06 -11.28 28.50
CA SER A 20 13.71 -12.70 28.73
C SER A 20 14.35 -13.77 27.80
N TRP A 21 15.42 -13.48 27.06
CA TRP A 21 15.95 -14.40 26.04
C TRP A 21 17.15 -15.25 26.50
N GLU A 22 17.63 -15.10 27.73
CA GLU A 22 18.78 -15.88 28.26
C GLU A 22 18.39 -17.21 28.97
N MET A 23 17.13 -17.66 28.89
CA MET A 23 16.69 -18.90 29.56
C MET A 23 16.56 -20.15 28.67
N TRP A 24 17.12 -20.16 27.46
CA TRP A 24 17.27 -21.40 26.71
C TRP A 24 18.70 -21.61 26.24
N ASN A 25 19.53 -22.09 27.17
CA ASN A 25 20.68 -22.90 26.84
C ASN A 25 20.91 -23.94 27.94
N SER A 26 20.54 -25.19 27.71
CA SER A 26 21.12 -26.40 28.34
C SER A 26 20.36 -27.67 27.92
N SER A 27 20.96 -28.49 27.06
CA SER A 27 21.45 -29.82 27.45
C SER A 27 21.83 -30.64 26.20
N GLU A 28 23.01 -31.23 26.25
CA GLU A 28 23.60 -32.11 25.23
C GLU A 28 22.91 -33.49 25.20
N GLY A 29 22.85 -34.10 24.02
CA GLY A 29 22.40 -35.49 23.86
C GLY A 29 22.54 -36.05 22.44
N LYS A 30 23.75 -36.55 22.13
CA LYS A 30 24.11 -37.69 21.26
C LYS A 30 23.48 -37.82 19.83
N SER A 31 24.36 -37.82 18.82
CA SER A 31 24.12 -38.24 17.43
C SER A 31 23.51 -39.65 17.30
N PRO A 32 22.78 -39.89 16.20
CA PRO A 32 23.35 -40.72 15.14
C PRO A 32 23.20 -40.07 13.75
N SER A 33 24.22 -40.21 12.90
CA SER A 33 24.07 -39.95 11.45
C SER A 33 23.19 -41.02 10.80
N PRO A 34 22.37 -40.63 9.83
CA PRO A 34 22.51 -41.22 8.52
C PRO A 34 22.46 -40.19 7.38
N THR A 35 23.35 -40.41 6.42
CA THR A 35 23.23 -40.17 4.97
C THR A 35 22.73 -38.81 4.49
N GLU A 36 23.69 -38.05 3.95
CA GLU A 36 23.69 -37.41 2.64
C GLU A 36 22.41 -37.64 1.79
N GLU A 37 21.92 -36.56 1.16
CA GLU A 37 20.54 -36.36 0.64
C GLU A 37 19.71 -35.78 1.78
N GLU A 38 19.55 -34.46 1.93
CA GLU A 38 18.65 -33.63 1.12
C GLU A 38 19.25 -32.22 1.01
N ARG A 39 19.58 -31.80 -0.21
CA ARG A 39 19.81 -30.39 -0.54
C ARG A 39 18.48 -29.71 -0.34
N GLU A 40 18.30 -29.03 0.80
CA GLU A 40 17.15 -28.18 1.07
C GLU A 40 16.96 -27.27 -0.14
N GLU A 41 15.93 -27.61 -0.88
CA GLU A 41 15.44 -26.85 -2.00
C GLU A 41 15.17 -25.46 -1.45
N ASP A 42 15.72 -24.43 -2.10
CA ASP A 42 15.31 -23.05 -1.90
C ASP A 42 13.77 -23.02 -1.94
N GLU A 43 13.13 -23.11 -0.77
CA GLU A 43 11.70 -22.99 -0.58
C GLU A 43 11.39 -21.56 -1.00
N VAL A 44 11.12 -21.41 -2.30
CA VAL A 44 10.54 -20.23 -2.89
C VAL A 44 9.24 -20.06 -2.13
N TRP A 45 9.27 -19.19 -1.12
CA TRP A 45 8.08 -18.78 -0.40
C TRP A 45 7.14 -18.21 -1.45
N GLU A 46 6.25 -19.06 -1.94
CA GLU A 46 5.08 -18.68 -2.72
C GLU A 46 3.92 -18.64 -1.73
N PRO A 47 3.57 -17.46 -1.21
CA PRO A 47 2.43 -17.34 -0.35
C PRO A 47 1.19 -17.88 -1.08
N LYS A 48 0.55 -18.90 -0.48
CA LYS A 48 -0.58 -19.66 -1.05
C LYS A 48 -1.75 -18.76 -1.51
N ASP A 49 -1.81 -17.51 -1.03
CA ASP A 49 -2.78 -16.49 -1.44
C ASP A 49 -2.66 -16.11 -2.93
N LEU A 50 -1.47 -16.14 -3.52
CA LEU A 50 -1.29 -15.70 -4.92
C LEU A 50 -1.99 -16.63 -5.92
N ARG A 51 -2.00 -17.95 -5.67
CA ARG A 51 -2.69 -18.93 -6.53
C ARG A 51 -4.21 -18.83 -6.48
N ARG A 52 -4.76 -18.25 -5.41
CA ARG A 52 -6.19 -17.90 -5.29
C ARG A 52 -6.54 -16.68 -6.16
N MET A 53 -5.63 -15.72 -6.26
CA MET A 53 -5.86 -14.46 -6.97
C MET A 53 -5.42 -14.48 -8.44
N GLY A 54 -4.49 -15.36 -8.79
CA GLY A 54 -3.86 -15.39 -10.10
C GLY A 54 -3.23 -16.71 -10.48
N TYR A 55 -2.63 -16.73 -11.67
CA TYR A 55 -1.93 -17.87 -12.24
C TYR A 55 -0.70 -17.42 -13.01
N LEU A 56 0.29 -18.30 -13.12
CA LEU A 56 1.49 -18.05 -13.91
C LEU A 56 1.20 -18.33 -15.38
N ASP A 57 1.62 -17.42 -16.26
CA ASP A 57 1.62 -17.65 -17.70
C ASP A 57 2.89 -18.38 -18.18
N ALA A 58 2.95 -18.68 -19.48
CA ALA A 58 4.10 -19.37 -20.07
C ALA A 58 5.44 -18.63 -19.89
N GLY A 59 5.41 -17.31 -19.62
CA GLY A 59 6.59 -16.50 -19.34
C GLY A 59 6.89 -16.38 -17.84
N GLY A 60 6.21 -17.13 -16.97
CA GLY A 60 6.42 -17.07 -15.52
C GLY A 60 5.85 -15.81 -14.86
N ASN A 61 4.95 -15.09 -15.51
CA ASN A 61 4.37 -13.87 -14.95
C ASN A 61 2.96 -14.10 -14.41
N TRP A 62 2.58 -13.36 -13.37
CA TRP A 62 1.26 -13.49 -12.75
C TRP A 62 0.17 -12.81 -13.58
N ARG A 63 -0.92 -13.53 -13.82
CA ARG A 63 -2.16 -13.05 -14.42
C ARG A 63 -3.31 -13.17 -13.44
N CYS A 64 -4.31 -12.29 -13.58
CA CYS A 64 -5.48 -12.33 -12.71
C CYS A 64 -6.39 -13.52 -13.04
N ARG A 65 -6.87 -14.22 -12.02
CA ARG A 65 -7.82 -15.35 -12.14
C ARG A 65 -9.28 -14.96 -11.90
N PHE A 66 -9.56 -13.69 -11.58
CA PHE A 66 -10.93 -13.25 -11.31
C PHE A 66 -11.85 -13.50 -12.51
N GLU A 67 -13.03 -14.06 -12.25
CA GLU A 67 -14.00 -14.43 -13.29
C GLU A 67 -14.44 -13.21 -14.08
N GLY A 68 -14.36 -13.27 -15.41
CA GLY A 68 -14.66 -12.12 -16.27
C GLY A 68 -13.62 -11.01 -16.25
N CYS A 69 -12.46 -11.19 -15.60
CA CYS A 69 -11.36 -10.24 -15.71
C CYS A 69 -10.78 -10.25 -17.13
N ARG A 70 -11.05 -9.20 -17.89
CA ARG A 70 -10.53 -8.99 -19.26
C ARG A 70 -9.25 -8.14 -19.28
N SER A 71 -8.54 -8.03 -18.16
CA SER A 71 -7.32 -7.20 -18.12
C SER A 71 -6.19 -7.92 -18.84
N PRO A 72 -5.54 -7.32 -19.85
CA PRO A 72 -4.36 -7.91 -20.48
C PRO A 72 -3.11 -7.77 -19.58
N ARG A 73 -3.24 -7.17 -18.38
CA ARG A 73 -2.12 -6.90 -17.48
C ARG A 73 -1.47 -8.18 -17.00
N VAL A 74 -0.15 -8.11 -17.04
CA VAL A 74 0.77 -9.10 -16.52
C VAL A 74 1.47 -8.46 -15.33
N PHE A 75 1.53 -9.18 -14.21
CA PHE A 75 2.08 -8.69 -12.96
C PHE A 75 3.39 -9.42 -12.68
N ALA A 76 4.50 -8.70 -12.79
CA ALA A 76 5.81 -9.22 -12.38
C ALA A 76 5.91 -9.38 -10.85
N ARG A 77 5.18 -8.55 -10.09
CA ARG A 77 5.21 -8.57 -8.62
C ARG A 77 3.89 -9.01 -8.03
N ALA A 78 3.98 -9.90 -7.04
CA ALA A 78 2.88 -10.36 -6.21
C ALA A 78 2.02 -9.22 -5.61
N CYS A 79 2.67 -8.14 -5.13
CA CYS A 79 1.97 -7.02 -4.52
C CYS A 79 1.07 -6.26 -5.51
N ASP A 80 1.44 -6.21 -6.79
CA ASP A 80 0.64 -5.56 -7.83
C ASP A 80 -0.57 -6.43 -8.20
N LEU A 81 -0.40 -7.75 -8.29
CA LEU A 81 -1.53 -8.68 -8.45
C LEU A 81 -2.53 -8.53 -7.31
N ARG A 82 -2.08 -8.49 -6.04
CA ARG A 82 -2.98 -8.31 -4.89
C ARG A 82 -3.77 -7.02 -4.97
N LYS A 83 -3.11 -5.90 -5.31
CA LYS A 83 -3.76 -4.60 -5.47
C LYS A 83 -4.79 -4.64 -6.59
N HIS A 84 -4.45 -5.26 -7.71
CA HIS A 84 -5.36 -5.44 -8.83
C HIS A 84 -6.57 -6.29 -8.45
N PHE A 85 -6.36 -7.44 -7.81
CA PHE A 85 -7.42 -8.38 -7.46
C PHE A 85 -8.44 -7.76 -6.52
N ARG A 86 -7.98 -7.01 -5.50
CA ARG A 86 -8.86 -6.22 -4.60
C ARG A 86 -9.72 -5.20 -5.36
N GLY A 87 -9.29 -4.76 -6.54
CA GLY A 87 -10.04 -3.81 -7.36
C GLY A 87 -11.31 -4.40 -7.99
N HIS A 88 -11.44 -5.73 -8.04
CA HIS A 88 -12.63 -6.41 -8.55
C HIS A 88 -13.78 -6.38 -7.54
N GLU A 89 -13.47 -6.46 -6.25
CA GLU A 89 -14.43 -6.33 -5.17
C GLU A 89 -14.76 -4.86 -4.93
N LYS A 90 -15.92 -4.42 -5.43
CA LYS A 90 -16.41 -3.05 -5.26
C LYS A 90 -17.53 -3.02 -4.25
N TYR A 91 -17.37 -2.18 -3.23
CA TYR A 91 -18.32 -2.04 -2.13
C TYR A 91 -18.99 -0.66 -2.10
N PHE A 92 -18.35 0.34 -2.71
CA PHE A 92 -18.82 1.72 -2.70
C PHE A 92 -19.24 2.12 -4.11
N PHE A 93 -20.53 2.30 -4.33
CA PHE A 93 -21.08 2.69 -5.63
C PHE A 93 -21.57 4.14 -5.61
N CYS A 94 -21.40 4.84 -6.72
CA CYS A 94 -21.92 6.18 -6.89
C CYS A 94 -23.43 6.14 -7.20
N ALA A 95 -24.20 6.97 -6.49
CA ALA A 95 -25.64 7.11 -6.68
C ALA A 95 -26.03 8.20 -7.69
N GLU A 96 -25.10 9.04 -8.13
CA GLU A 96 -25.37 10.08 -9.12
C GLU A 96 -25.78 9.43 -10.46
N THR A 97 -26.84 9.95 -11.08
CA THR A 97 -27.48 9.36 -12.28
C THR A 97 -26.52 8.91 -13.39
N PRO A 98 -25.53 9.70 -13.86
CA PRO A 98 -24.63 9.24 -14.91
C PRO A 98 -23.71 8.09 -14.46
N CYS A 99 -23.38 8.02 -13.18
CA CYS A 99 -22.45 7.04 -12.62
C CYS A 99 -23.17 5.76 -12.16
N ALA A 100 -24.38 5.89 -11.63
CA ALA A 100 -25.24 4.78 -11.26
C ALA A 100 -25.61 3.95 -12.50
N GLY A 101 -26.02 4.60 -13.60
CA GLY A 101 -26.32 3.92 -14.86
C GLY A 101 -25.13 3.18 -15.47
N ALA A 102 -23.91 3.69 -15.24
CA ALA A 102 -22.67 3.05 -15.70
C ALA A 102 -22.08 2.04 -14.70
N GLY A 103 -22.69 1.84 -13.52
CA GLY A 103 -22.19 0.93 -12.48
C GLY A 103 -20.84 1.34 -11.90
N VAL A 104 -20.57 2.64 -11.77
CA VAL A 104 -19.29 3.14 -11.24
C VAL A 104 -19.17 2.80 -9.76
N GLY A 105 -18.19 1.94 -9.43
CA GLY A 105 -17.93 1.47 -8.08
C GLY A 105 -16.44 1.36 -7.75
N PHE A 106 -16.15 1.41 -6.46
CA PHE A 106 -14.80 1.48 -5.89
C PHE A 106 -14.61 0.42 -4.80
N ALA A 107 -13.41 -0.14 -4.75
CA ALA A 107 -13.01 -1.09 -3.72
C ALA A 107 -12.75 -0.43 -2.36
N THR A 108 -12.36 0.85 -2.35
CA THR A 108 -12.02 1.57 -1.12
C THR A 108 -12.88 2.82 -0.93
N ARG A 109 -13.18 3.14 0.34
CA ARG A 109 -13.89 4.37 0.70
C ARG A 109 -13.12 5.62 0.26
N LYS A 110 -11.79 5.59 0.35
CA LYS A 110 -10.91 6.71 -0.05
C LYS A 110 -11.08 7.04 -1.54
N ASP A 111 -11.09 6.03 -2.40
CA ASP A 111 -11.28 6.24 -3.84
C ASP A 111 -12.69 6.73 -4.17
N TYR A 112 -13.70 6.19 -3.48
CA TYR A 112 -15.07 6.68 -3.60
C TYR A 112 -15.19 8.16 -3.24
N GLN A 113 -14.64 8.60 -2.10
CA GLN A 113 -14.66 10.02 -1.71
C GLN A 113 -13.95 10.92 -2.72
N ARG A 114 -12.80 10.46 -3.25
CA ARG A 114 -12.10 11.16 -4.33
C ARG A 114 -12.97 11.30 -5.58
N HIS A 115 -13.73 10.26 -5.93
CA HIS A 115 -14.69 10.33 -7.03
C HIS A 115 -15.86 11.26 -6.73
N MET A 116 -16.39 11.30 -5.51
CA MET A 116 -17.45 12.24 -5.16
C MET A 116 -17.02 13.70 -5.37
N GLY A 117 -15.76 14.02 -5.10
CA GLY A 117 -15.17 15.34 -5.42
C GLY A 117 -15.19 15.67 -6.92
N SER A 118 -15.34 14.69 -7.81
CA SER A 118 -15.49 14.94 -9.25
C SER A 118 -16.84 15.49 -9.66
N HIS A 119 -17.90 15.25 -8.88
CA HIS A 119 -19.21 15.86 -9.11
C HIS A 119 -19.26 17.34 -8.73
N ARG A 120 -18.33 17.80 -7.87
CA ARG A 120 -18.25 19.18 -7.40
C ARG A 120 -16.83 19.72 -7.59
N PRO A 121 -16.42 20.01 -8.84
CA PRO A 121 -15.10 20.57 -9.07
C PRO A 121 -14.99 21.97 -8.46
N THR A 122 -14.01 22.17 -7.59
CA THR A 122 -13.80 23.43 -6.86
C THR A 122 -12.55 24.18 -7.31
N ILE A 123 -11.70 23.58 -8.15
CA ILE A 123 -10.39 24.14 -8.51
C ILE A 123 -10.50 24.77 -9.89
N GLN A 124 -10.64 26.09 -9.93
CA GLN A 124 -10.58 26.85 -11.16
C GLN A 124 -9.11 27.07 -11.58
N CYS A 125 -8.84 26.96 -12.87
CA CYS A 125 -7.53 27.36 -13.40
C CYS A 125 -7.32 28.87 -13.21
N PRO A 126 -6.17 29.32 -12.66
CA PRO A 126 -5.91 30.74 -12.46
C PRO A 126 -5.63 31.51 -13.76
N HIS A 127 -5.37 30.82 -14.88
CA HIS A 127 -5.09 31.48 -16.14
C HIS A 127 -6.36 32.12 -16.72
N PRO A 128 -6.35 33.43 -17.04
CA PRO A 128 -7.55 34.18 -17.43
C PRO A 128 -8.25 33.58 -18.66
N ASP A 129 -7.48 33.06 -19.62
CA ASP A 129 -8.03 32.46 -20.86
C ASP A 129 -8.39 30.97 -20.75
N CYS A 130 -8.22 30.33 -19.59
CA CYS A 130 -8.51 28.90 -19.45
C CYS A 130 -9.97 28.61 -19.09
N GLY A 131 -10.48 29.29 -18.05
CA GLY A 131 -11.85 29.11 -17.53
C GLY A 131 -12.21 27.71 -17.02
N ARG A 132 -11.34 26.70 -17.16
CA ARG A 132 -11.62 25.30 -16.80
C ARG A 132 -11.66 25.12 -15.28
N MET A 133 -12.60 24.28 -14.84
CA MET A 133 -12.67 23.79 -13.46
C MET A 133 -12.26 22.33 -13.39
N PHE A 134 -11.53 21.99 -12.33
CA PHE A 134 -11.01 20.67 -12.07
C PHE A 134 -11.46 20.23 -10.67
N SER A 135 -11.65 18.93 -10.53
CA SER A 135 -11.93 18.31 -9.23
C SER A 135 -10.71 18.22 -8.33
N ARG A 136 -9.50 18.26 -8.92
CA ARG A 136 -8.23 18.09 -8.21
C ARG A 136 -7.12 18.91 -8.88
N LYS A 137 -6.16 19.38 -8.06
CA LYS A 137 -5.02 20.19 -8.51
C LYS A 137 -4.10 19.44 -9.47
N ASP A 138 -3.89 18.14 -9.25
CA ASP A 138 -3.06 17.31 -10.12
C ASP A 138 -3.69 17.11 -11.51
N ASN A 139 -5.01 17.08 -11.60
CA ASN A 139 -5.71 17.06 -12.88
C ASN A 139 -5.57 18.39 -13.62
N MET A 140 -5.66 19.52 -12.90
CA MET A 140 -5.39 20.83 -13.47
C MET A 140 -3.98 20.90 -14.04
N VAL A 141 -2.95 20.51 -13.28
CA VAL A 141 -1.56 20.58 -13.75
C VAL A 141 -1.33 19.69 -14.99
N ARG A 142 -1.91 18.49 -15.04
CA ARG A 142 -1.72 17.57 -16.19
C ARG A 142 -2.50 17.96 -17.44
N TYR A 143 -3.72 18.46 -17.27
CA TYR A 143 -4.67 18.63 -18.38
C TYR A 143 -4.98 20.10 -18.70
N CYS A 144 -4.48 21.04 -17.89
CA CYS A 144 -4.51 22.45 -18.25
C CYS A 144 -3.32 22.79 -19.14
N PRO A 145 -3.54 23.25 -20.37
CA PRO A 145 -2.45 23.67 -21.27
C PRO A 145 -1.66 24.88 -20.72
N PHE A 146 -2.25 25.65 -19.83
CA PHE A 146 -1.63 26.79 -19.15
C PHE A 146 -1.04 26.41 -17.77
N GLY A 147 -1.05 25.13 -17.41
CA GLY A 147 -0.83 24.59 -16.07
C GLY A 147 0.58 24.75 -15.48
N ILE A 148 1.46 25.56 -16.08
CA ILE A 148 2.83 25.83 -15.60
C ILE A 148 3.24 27.30 -15.85
N ARG A 149 2.35 28.27 -15.61
CA ARG A 149 2.77 29.69 -15.44
C ARG A 149 2.52 30.11 -14.00
N LEU A 150 3.37 29.60 -13.10
CA LEU A 150 3.60 30.17 -11.78
C LEU A 150 4.94 30.91 -11.82
N ASP A 151 5.03 32.00 -12.60
CA ASP A 151 6.17 32.94 -12.50
C ASP A 151 5.63 34.36 -12.73
N LEU A 152 5.34 35.04 -11.62
CA LEU A 152 5.52 36.47 -11.41
C LEU A 152 6.29 36.63 -10.10
#